data_AF-A0AAU3PSF3-F1
#
_entry.id   AF-A0AAU3PSF3-F1
#
_cell.length_a   1.000
_cell.length_b   1.000
_cell.length_c   1.000
_cell.angle_alpha   90.00
_cell.angle_beta   90.00
_cell.angle_gamma   90.00
#
_symmetry.space_group_name_H-M   'P 1'
#
loop_
_entity.id
_entity.type
_entity.pdbx_description
1 polymer ?
#
loop_
_entity_poly.entity_id
_entity_poly.type
_entity_poly.pdbx_seq_one_letter_code
_entity_poly.pdbx_strand_id
1 'polypeptide(L)'
;MAAVLTTLTPSSGPATTFTSVVITGSGFDNVGPLTVRFGTAATTFTIDSDTQITAISPTGTGTVDVTVTVELDGTSNALPFTYV
;
A
#
# COMPACT_ATOMS: atom_id res chain seq x y z
N MET A 1 -14.32 9.27 -5.01
CA MET A 1 -13.45 9.99 -4.03
C MET A 1 -12.21 9.14 -3.90
N ALA A 2 -11.02 9.73 -3.94
CA ALA A 2 -9.76 8.97 -3.83
C ALA A 2 -9.74 8.09 -2.57
N ALA A 3 -9.10 6.92 -2.68
CA ALA A 3 -8.89 6.05 -1.53
C ALA A 3 -8.08 6.80 -0.44
N VAL A 4 -8.34 6.47 0.82
CA VAL A 4 -7.65 7.09 1.96
C VAL A 4 -6.99 5.99 2.77
N LEU A 5 -5.69 6.12 3.00
CA LEU A 5 -4.89 5.25 3.85
C LEU A 5 -4.91 5.79 5.28
N THR A 6 -5.33 4.97 6.24
CA THR A 6 -5.33 5.30 7.66
C THR A 6 -4.10 4.76 8.37
N THR A 7 -3.76 3.49 8.18
CA THR A 7 -2.62 2.85 8.87
C THR A 7 -1.94 1.78 8.03
N LEU A 8 -0.66 1.54 8.34
CA LEU A 8 0.15 0.44 7.81
C LEU A 8 0.60 -0.44 8.97
N THR A 9 0.36 -1.74 8.88
CA THR A 9 0.77 -2.71 9.89
C THR A 9 1.41 -3.93 9.24
N PRO A 10 2.74 -4.14 9.41
CA PRO A 10 3.70 -3.23 10.04
C PRO A 10 4.01 -2.00 9.17
N SER A 11 4.38 -0.86 9.77
CA SER A 11 4.85 0.34 9.06
C SER A 11 6.36 0.33 8.77
N SER A 12 7.02 -0.79 9.07
CA SER A 12 8.43 -1.03 8.79
C SER A 12 8.67 -2.52 8.48
N GLY A 13 9.71 -2.79 7.70
CA GLY A 13 10.08 -4.16 7.34
C GLY A 13 11.50 -4.22 6.80
N PRO A 14 12.09 -5.41 6.64
CA PRO A 14 13.48 -5.50 6.21
C PRO A 14 13.64 -5.10 4.74
N ALA A 15 14.73 -4.40 4.42
CA ALA A 15 15.07 -3.94 3.07
C ALA A 15 15.11 -5.05 2.00
N THR A 16 15.46 -6.27 2.39
CA THR A 16 15.78 -7.38 1.49
C THR A 16 14.73 -8.49 1.48
N THR A 17 13.74 -8.44 2.38
CA THR A 17 12.70 -9.49 2.49
C THR A 17 11.33 -8.93 2.15
N PHE A 18 10.58 -9.69 1.38
CA PHE A 18 9.17 -9.44 1.14
C PHE A 18 8.40 -9.40 2.48
N THR A 19 7.87 -8.23 2.83
CA THR A 19 7.11 -8.04 4.07
C THR A 19 5.63 -7.93 3.72
N SER A 20 4.80 -8.76 4.33
CA SER A 20 3.34 -8.61 4.24
C SER A 20 2.90 -7.42 5.09
N VAL A 21 2.45 -6.36 4.43
CA VAL A 21 1.95 -5.14 5.05
C VAL A 21 0.44 -5.08 4.86
N VAL A 22 -0.28 -5.06 5.98
CA VAL A 22 -1.71 -4.80 5.99
C VAL A 22 -1.92 -3.30 5.96
N ILE A 23 -2.59 -2.86 4.91
CA ILE A 23 -2.95 -1.48 4.64
C ILE A 23 -4.41 -1.31 5.02
N THR A 24 -4.67 -0.48 6.03
CA THR A 24 -6.04 -0.12 6.43
C THR A 24 -6.38 1.25 5.85
N GLY A 25 -7.62 1.41 5.39
CA GLY A 25 -8.07 2.61 4.72
C GLY A 25 -9.55 2.60 4.40
N SER A 26 -9.94 3.31 3.35
CA SER A 26 -11.31 3.35 2.81
C SER A 26 -11.30 3.71 1.33
N GLY A 27 -12.29 3.24 0.58
CA GLY A 27 -12.42 3.52 -0.86
C GLY A 27 -11.67 2.53 -1.75
N PHE A 28 -11.40 1.32 -1.23
CA PHE A 28 -10.82 0.22 -1.99
C PHE A 28 -11.87 -0.62 -2.75
N ASP A 29 -13.16 -0.27 -2.63
CA ASP A 29 -14.32 -0.96 -3.23
C ASP A 29 -14.52 -0.66 -4.72
N ASN A 30 -13.63 0.11 -5.34
CA ASN A 30 -13.78 0.49 -6.73
C ASN A 30 -13.36 -0.66 -7.66
N VAL A 31 -14.31 -1.06 -8.49
CA VAL A 31 -14.36 -2.23 -9.38
C VAL A 31 -13.33 -2.20 -10.54
N GLY A 32 -12.19 -1.51 -10.35
CA GLY A 32 -11.13 -1.31 -11.31
C GLY A 32 -9.76 -1.76 -10.80
N PRO A 33 -8.73 -1.72 -11.65
CA PRO A 33 -7.37 -2.06 -11.26
C PRO A 33 -6.86 -1.09 -10.19
N LEU A 34 -6.42 -1.66 -9.06
CA LEU A 34 -5.69 -0.93 -8.02
C LEU A 34 -4.19 -1.12 -8.24
N THR A 35 -3.40 -0.13 -7.84
CA THR A 35 -1.94 -0.23 -7.81
C THR A 35 -1.43 0.25 -6.46
N VAL A 36 -0.78 -0.64 -5.72
CA VAL A 36 -0.10 -0.31 -4.46
C VAL A 36 1.36 -0.03 -4.75
N ARG A 37 1.91 1.06 -4.20
CA ARG A 37 3.31 1.45 -4.34
C ARG A 37 3.91 1.75 -2.98
N PHE A 38 5.08 1.19 -2.69
CA PHE A 38 5.94 1.49 -1.54
C PHE A 38 7.17 2.26 -2.04
N GLY A 39 6.97 3.46 -2.60
CA GLY A 39 7.93 4.16 -3.47
C GLY A 39 8.09 3.51 -4.86
N THR A 40 8.23 2.18 -4.90
CA THR A 40 8.18 1.33 -6.10
C THR A 40 6.91 0.49 -6.12
N ALA A 41 6.56 -0.10 -7.27
CA ALA A 41 5.37 -0.96 -7.36
C ALA A 41 5.48 -2.15 -6.38
N ALA A 42 4.40 -2.43 -5.65
CA ALA A 42 4.32 -3.60 -4.77
C ALA A 42 4.52 -4.90 -5.57
N THR A 43 5.11 -5.91 -4.95
CA THR A 43 5.36 -7.20 -5.64
C THR A 43 4.06 -7.93 -5.94
N THR A 44 3.14 -7.91 -4.97
CA THR A 44 1.77 -8.41 -5.11
C THR A 44 0.92 -7.76 -4.02
N PHE A 45 -0.40 -7.74 -4.21
CA PHE A 45 -1.34 -7.32 -3.18
C PHE A 45 -2.67 -8.04 -3.38
N THR A 46 -3.45 -8.11 -2.31
CA THR A 46 -4.79 -8.70 -2.27
C THR A 46 -5.69 -7.74 -1.53
N ILE A 47 -6.86 -7.48 -2.09
CA ILE A 47 -7.87 -6.63 -1.46
C ILE A 47 -8.72 -7.55 -0.61
N ASP A 48 -8.60 -7.44 0.71
CA ASP A 48 -9.39 -8.22 1.66
C ASP A 48 -10.80 -7.65 1.79
N SER A 49 -10.92 -6.31 1.78
CA SER A 49 -12.19 -5.58 1.85
C SER A 49 -12.06 -4.13 1.34
N ASP A 50 -13.17 -3.40 1.30
CA ASP A 50 -13.26 -1.97 0.95
C ASP A 50 -12.36 -1.05 1.79
N THR A 51 -11.91 -1.53 2.93
CA THR A 51 -11.16 -0.82 3.97
C THR A 51 -9.86 -1.52 4.34
N GLN A 52 -9.53 -2.65 3.71
CA GLN A 52 -8.32 -3.41 4.00
C GLN A 52 -7.69 -4.05 2.75
N ILE A 53 -6.38 -3.84 2.60
CA ILE A 53 -5.56 -4.45 1.54
C ILE A 53 -4.34 -5.09 2.19
N THR A 54 -4.06 -6.35 1.86
CA THR A 54 -2.78 -7.00 2.20
C THR A 54 -1.83 -6.87 1.01
N ALA A 55 -0.76 -6.09 1.16
CA ALA A 55 0.24 -5.90 0.12
C ALA A 55 1.61 -6.43 0.54
N ILE A 56 2.38 -6.93 -0.42
CA ILE A 56 3.75 -7.37 -0.20
C ILE A 56 4.71 -6.26 -0.64
N SER A 57 5.48 -5.76 0.32
CA SER A 57 6.51 -4.75 0.06
C SER A 57 7.63 -5.34 -0.81
N PRO A 58 8.08 -4.62 -1.85
CA PRO A 58 9.24 -5.02 -2.64
C PRO A 58 10.54 -4.80 -1.84
N THR A 59 11.67 -5.22 -2.40
CA THR A 59 12.98 -4.88 -1.83
C THR A 59 13.26 -3.39 -2.03
N GLY A 60 13.70 -2.71 -0.98
CA GLY A 60 13.93 -1.27 -0.98
C GLY A 60 14.85 -0.87 0.17
N THR A 61 15.24 0.40 0.23
CA THR A 61 16.10 0.92 1.31
C THR A 61 15.62 2.30 1.73
N GLY A 62 15.77 2.61 3.02
CA GLY A 62 15.35 3.90 3.59
C GLY A 62 13.84 4.02 3.80
N THR A 63 13.38 5.25 4.02
CA THR A 63 11.96 5.56 4.17
C THR A 63 11.34 5.88 2.81
N VAL A 64 10.25 5.20 2.49
CA VAL A 64 9.48 5.38 1.25
C VAL A 64 8.04 5.75 1.56
N ASP A 65 7.39 6.39 0.60
CA ASP A 65 5.97 6.71 0.71
C ASP A 65 5.11 5.61 0.11
N VAL A 66 4.15 5.13 0.90
CA VAL A 66 3.14 4.15 0.48
C VAL A 66 1.92 4.88 -0.05
N THR A 67 1.55 4.57 -1.29
CA THR A 67 0.39 5.14 -1.97
C THR A 67 -0.40 4.03 -2.65
N VAL A 68 -1.71 4.23 -2.70
CA VAL A 68 -2.64 3.35 -3.42
C VAL A 68 -3.31 4.18 -4.50
N THR A 69 -3.14 3.77 -5.74
CA THR A 69 -3.80 4.37 -6.88
C THR A 69 -4.97 3.50 -7.30
N VAL A 70 -6.16 4.10 -7.27
CA VAL A 70 -7.39 3.55 -7.84
C VAL A 70 -7.58 4.24 -9.18
N GLU A 71 -7.59 3.51 -10.30
CA GLU A 71 -7.57 4.15 -11.63
C GLU A 71 -8.78 5.08 -11.88
N LEU A 72 -9.94 4.79 -11.28
CA LEU A 72 -11.13 5.65 -11.38
C LEU A 72 -11.17 6.81 -10.37
N ASP A 73 -10.53 6.68 -9.20
CA ASP A 73 -10.65 7.66 -8.10
C ASP A 73 -9.37 8.47 -7.83
N GLY A 74 -8.26 8.10 -8.46
CA GLY A 74 -6.96 8.72 -8.30
C GLY A 74 -6.10 8.07 -7.20
N THR A 75 -5.04 8.77 -6.83
CA THR A 75 -4.05 8.31 -5.84
C THR A 75 -4.44 8.77 -4.43
N SER A 76 -4.27 7.88 -3.46
CA SER A 76 -4.47 8.15 -2.03
C SER A 76 -3.47 9.15 -1.45
N ASN A 77 -3.64 9.47 -0.16
CA ASN A 77 -2.56 10.06 0.63
C ASN A 77 -1.33 9.13 0.68
N ALA A 78 -0.19 9.68 1.06
CA ALA A 78 1.04 8.93 1.30
C ALA A 78 1.17 8.58 2.80
N LEU A 79 1.55 7.34 3.09
CA LEU A 79 1.97 6.91 4.44
C LEU A 79 3.44 6.48 4.43
N PRO A 80 4.27 6.92 5.38
CA PRO A 80 5.68 6.55 5.41
C PRO A 80 5.85 5.08 5.82
N PHE A 81 6.67 4.35 5.08
CA PHE A 81 7.12 3.00 5.39
C PHE A 81 8.64 2.96 5.43
N THR A 82 9.20 2.37 6.48
CA THR A 82 10.66 2.33 6.69
C THR A 82 11.22 0.94 6.42
N TYR A 83 12.13 0.85 5.45
CA TYR A 83 12.97 -0.33 5.26
C TYR A 83 14.14 -0.31 6.23
N VAL A 84 14.20 -1.30 7.13
CA VAL A 84 15.25 -1.49 8.14
C VAL A 84 16.22 -2.62 7.81
#